data_AF-A0AAU4AZX4-F1
#
_entry.id   AF-A0AAU4AZX4-F1
#
_cell.length_a   1.000
_cell.length_b   1.000
_cell.length_c   1.000
_cell.angle_alpha   90.00
_cell.angle_beta   90.00
_cell.angle_gamma   90.00
#
_symmetry.space_group_name_H-M   'P 1'
#
loop_
_entity.id
_entity.type
_entity.pdbx_description
1 polymer ?
#
loop_
_entity_poly.entity_id
_entity_poly.type
_entity_poly.pdbx_seq_one_letter_code
_entity_poly.pdbx_strand_id
1 'polypeptide(L)'
;MTEPMAGEFHATRTVNGWHEALPTWRVTTPDPGVADGLARLLGGTPRPIGAVGGGLEVVTDAESVRVMVERTGSGVGFRLKGSTGLGRFDFCPWPWTVPEITRLGSYDGAAGVGGRDTGAQLIIKRVEIQTHTGVYAAHLVPLLLLPAK
;
A
#
# COMPACT_ATOMS: atom_id res chain seq x y z
N MET A 1 -1.37 3.86 24.02
CA MET A 1 -1.48 2.50 23.45
C MET A 1 -1.60 2.66 21.94
N THR A 2 -0.71 2.02 21.18
CA THR A 2 -0.80 1.99 19.71
C THR A 2 -1.94 1.03 19.35
N GLU A 3 -2.90 1.48 18.54
CA GLU A 3 -3.98 0.64 18.01
C GLU A 3 -3.39 -0.58 17.27
N PRO A 4 -3.96 -1.79 17.44
CA PRO A 4 -3.47 -2.97 16.71
C PRO A 4 -3.64 -2.77 15.21
N MET A 5 -2.66 -3.24 14.45
CA MET A 5 -2.67 -3.21 12.99
C MET A 5 -3.72 -4.19 12.45
N ALA A 6 -4.59 -3.71 11.57
CA ALA A 6 -5.63 -4.48 10.89
C ALA A 6 -5.09 -5.27 9.70
N GLY A 7 -3.98 -4.85 9.09
CA GLY A 7 -3.34 -5.56 7.99
C GLY A 7 -2.18 -4.81 7.37
N GLU A 8 -1.63 -5.36 6.28
CA GLU A 8 -0.48 -4.81 5.58
C GLU A 8 -0.75 -4.67 4.07
N PHE A 9 -0.33 -3.56 3.48
CA PHE A 9 -0.28 -3.35 2.04
C PHE A 9 1.04 -3.85 1.46
N HIS A 10 0.94 -4.68 0.42
CA HIS A 10 2.05 -5.28 -0.30
C HIS A 10 2.00 -4.85 -1.77
N ALA A 11 3.12 -4.36 -2.29
CA ALA A 11 3.33 -4.09 -3.71
C ALA A 11 4.08 -5.23 -4.43
N THR A 12 4.47 -6.28 -3.69
CA THR A 12 5.07 -7.50 -4.25
C THR A 12 4.42 -8.76 -3.68
N ARG A 13 4.70 -9.89 -4.33
CA ARG A 13 4.49 -11.23 -3.77
C ARG A 13 5.70 -12.12 -4.02
N THR A 14 5.89 -13.12 -3.18
CA THR A 14 6.89 -14.17 -3.40
C THR A 14 6.23 -15.37 -4.06
N VAL A 15 6.71 -15.77 -5.24
CA VAL A 15 6.28 -16.95 -5.99
C VAL A 15 7.51 -17.78 -6.30
N ASN A 16 7.56 -19.02 -5.81
CA ASN A 16 8.70 -19.94 -6.03
C ASN A 16 10.08 -19.34 -5.67
N GLY A 17 10.14 -18.54 -4.60
CA GLY A 17 11.37 -17.85 -4.17
C GLY A 17 11.73 -16.60 -4.97
N TRP A 18 10.93 -16.25 -5.99
CA TRP A 18 11.09 -15.02 -6.76
C TRP A 18 10.10 -13.96 -6.31
N HIS A 19 10.55 -12.71 -6.34
CA HIS A 19 9.70 -11.58 -6.00
C HIS A 19 9.13 -10.95 -7.26
N GLU A 20 7.81 -10.98 -7.35
CA GLU A 20 7.05 -10.40 -8.45
C GLU A 20 6.40 -9.11 -7.97
N ALA A 21 6.63 -8.01 -8.70
CA ALA A 21 5.93 -6.77 -8.46
C ALA A 21 4.48 -6.90 -8.94
N LEU A 22 3.54 -6.41 -8.14
CA LEU A 22 2.11 -6.53 -8.43
C LEU A 22 1.61 -5.25 -9.12
N PRO A 23 0.73 -5.36 -10.14
CA PRO A 23 0.13 -4.19 -10.78
C PRO A 23 -0.92 -3.51 -9.89
N THR A 24 -1.46 -4.22 -8.90
CA THR A 24 -2.42 -3.71 -7.91
C THR A 24 -2.00 -4.11 -6.49
N TRP A 25 -2.64 -3.52 -5.49
CA TRP A 25 -2.32 -3.77 -4.10
C TRP A 25 -2.78 -5.15 -3.66
N ARG A 26 -1.89 -5.86 -2.96
CA ARG A 26 -2.24 -7.05 -2.18
C ARG A 26 -2.29 -6.65 -0.72
N VAL A 27 -3.42 -6.88 -0.06
CA VAL A 27 -3.58 -6.57 1.37
C VAL A 27 -3.70 -7.86 2.15
N THR A 28 -2.91 -8.02 3.21
CA THR A 28 -2.98 -9.21 4.09
C THR A 28 -3.54 -8.84 5.45
N THR A 29 -4.46 -9.64 5.97
CA THR A 29 -5.08 -9.43 7.29
C THR A 29 -5.40 -10.76 7.97
N PRO A 30 -5.29 -10.86 9.31
CA PRO A 30 -5.78 -12.02 10.04
C PRO A 30 -7.30 -11.99 10.29
N ASP A 31 -7.97 -10.86 10.01
CA ASP A 31 -9.39 -10.66 10.34
C ASP A 31 -10.27 -10.79 9.07
N PRO A 32 -11.17 -11.79 9.02
CA PRO A 32 -12.12 -11.94 7.92
C PRO A 32 -13.04 -10.73 7.69
N GLY A 33 -13.46 -10.04 8.74
CA GLY A 33 -14.27 -8.84 8.63
C GLY A 33 -13.51 -7.69 7.96
N VAL A 34 -12.21 -7.58 8.24
CA VAL A 34 -11.33 -6.61 7.56
C VAL A 34 -11.17 -6.99 6.09
N ALA A 35 -10.97 -8.27 5.77
CA ALA A 35 -10.83 -8.74 4.40
C ALA A 35 -12.10 -8.48 3.55
N ASP A 36 -13.28 -8.77 4.11
CA ASP A 36 -14.56 -8.49 3.45
C ASP A 36 -14.77 -6.98 3.25
N GLY A 37 -14.41 -6.17 4.25
CA GLY A 37 -14.48 -4.71 4.14
C GLY A 37 -13.55 -4.16 3.06
N LEU A 38 -12.33 -4.68 2.96
CA LEU A 38 -11.38 -4.36 1.89
C LEU A 38 -11.96 -4.70 0.52
N ALA A 39 -12.49 -5.92 0.35
CA ALA A 39 -13.05 -6.37 -0.92
C ALA A 39 -14.24 -5.51 -1.37
N ARG A 40 -15.11 -5.10 -0.43
CA ARG A 40 -16.22 -4.19 -0.74
C ARG A 40 -15.77 -2.79 -1.13
N LEU A 41 -14.69 -2.29 -0.54
CA LEU A 41 -14.21 -0.93 -0.74
C LEU A 41 -13.30 -0.79 -1.97
N LEU A 42 -12.42 -1.76 -2.18
CA LEU A 42 -11.31 -1.71 -3.15
C LEU A 42 -11.44 -2.75 -4.27
N GLY A 43 -12.50 -3.56 -4.25
CA GLY A 43 -12.65 -4.72 -5.14
C GLY A 43 -11.77 -5.90 -4.73
N GLY A 44 -11.76 -6.93 -5.57
CA GLY A 44 -11.06 -8.18 -5.32
C GLY A 44 -11.88 -9.24 -4.58
N THR A 45 -11.21 -10.32 -4.18
CA THR A 45 -11.85 -11.42 -3.44
C THR A 45 -10.92 -11.90 -2.33
N PRO A 46 -11.37 -12.00 -1.07
CA PRO A 46 -10.61 -12.58 0.01
C PRO A 46 -10.23 -14.03 -0.27
N ARG A 47 -8.97 -14.38 -0.04
CA ARG A 47 -8.45 -15.74 -0.22
C ARG A 47 -7.52 -16.12 0.93
N PRO A 48 -7.46 -17.40 1.34
CA PRO A 48 -6.53 -17.84 2.37
C PRO A 48 -5.07 -17.71 1.93
N ILE A 49 -4.18 -17.26 2.82
CA ILE A 49 -2.74 -17.24 2.58
C ILE A 49 -2.15 -18.56 3.09
N GLY A 50 -1.91 -19.50 2.16
CA GLY A 50 -1.23 -20.77 2.45
C GLY A 50 -1.96 -21.66 3.49
N ALA A 51 -1.37 -22.83 3.77
CA ALA A 51 -1.96 -23.81 4.68
C ALA A 51 -1.58 -23.59 6.17
N VAL A 52 -0.59 -22.75 6.46
CA VAL A 52 -0.01 -22.60 7.81
C VAL A 52 0.16 -21.11 8.10
N GLY A 53 -0.83 -20.48 8.74
CA GLY A 53 -0.72 -19.06 9.11
C GLY A 53 -2.03 -18.30 9.33
N GLY A 54 -3.18 -18.84 8.90
CA GLY A 54 -4.50 -18.36 9.32
C GLY A 54 -4.88 -16.93 8.90
N GLY A 55 -4.24 -16.38 7.87
CA GLY A 55 -4.55 -15.04 7.34
C GLY A 55 -5.25 -15.08 5.97
N LEU A 56 -5.86 -13.95 5.62
CA LEU A 56 -6.50 -13.71 4.33
C LEU A 56 -5.70 -12.67 3.54
N GLU A 57 -5.66 -12.85 2.22
CA GLU A 57 -5.23 -11.84 1.27
C GLU A 57 -6.39 -11.34 0.41
N VAL A 58 -6.35 -10.06 0.09
CA VAL A 58 -7.20 -9.44 -0.92
C VAL A 58 -6.28 -8.79 -1.95
N VAL A 59 -6.25 -9.32 -3.17
CA VAL A 59 -5.68 -8.60 -4.31
C VAL A 59 -6.77 -7.69 -4.84
N THR A 60 -6.56 -6.39 -4.69
CA THR A 60 -7.58 -5.37 -4.99
C THR A 60 -7.69 -5.11 -6.49
N ASP A 61 -8.86 -4.64 -6.93
CA ASP A 61 -9.07 -4.18 -8.32
C ASP A 61 -8.75 -2.68 -8.47
N ALA A 62 -8.69 -1.94 -7.36
CA ALA A 62 -8.44 -0.51 -7.37
C ALA A 62 -7.01 -0.16 -7.80
N GLU A 63 -6.89 0.73 -8.79
CA GLU A 63 -5.61 1.31 -9.24
C GLU A 63 -5.00 2.28 -8.22
N SER A 64 -5.85 2.91 -7.40
CA SER A 64 -5.44 3.79 -6.31
C SER A 64 -6.24 3.57 -5.04
N VAL A 65 -5.58 3.77 -3.90
CA VAL A 65 -6.17 3.59 -2.58
C VAL A 65 -6.05 4.91 -1.83
N ARG A 66 -7.20 5.52 -1.50
CA ARG A 66 -7.24 6.79 -0.76
C ARG A 66 -6.98 6.53 0.72
N VAL A 67 -5.98 7.21 1.28
CA VAL A 67 -5.52 6.98 2.64
C VAL A 67 -5.38 8.26 3.44
N MET A 68 -5.59 8.14 4.74
CA MET A 68 -5.07 9.07 5.74
C MET A 68 -3.76 8.51 6.27
N VAL A 69 -2.69 9.29 6.15
CA VAL A 69 -1.35 8.89 6.56
C VAL A 69 -1.16 9.14 8.05
N GLU A 70 -0.79 8.10 8.79
CA GLU A 70 -0.49 8.17 10.21
C GLU A 70 1.00 7.92 10.44
N ARG A 71 1.61 8.77 11.26
CA ARG A 71 2.97 8.54 11.74
C ARG A 71 2.96 7.48 12.82
N THR A 72 3.82 6.51 12.66
CA THR A 72 4.01 5.41 13.61
C THR A 72 5.47 5.44 14.03
N GLY A 73 5.80 4.95 15.23
CA GLY A 73 7.14 5.14 15.83
C GLY A 73 8.33 4.81 14.90
N SER A 74 8.19 3.80 14.04
CA SER A 74 9.25 3.34 13.13
C SER A 74 8.84 3.28 11.64
N GLY A 75 7.60 3.64 11.28
CA GLY A 75 7.09 3.47 9.92
C GLY A 75 5.93 4.39 9.56
N VAL A 76 5.31 4.13 8.41
CA VAL A 76 4.09 4.82 7.98
C VAL A 76 2.92 3.85 8.02
N GLY A 77 1.87 4.26 8.74
CA GLY A 77 0.59 3.59 8.77
C GLY A 77 -0.44 4.38 7.98
N PHE A 78 -1.53 3.72 7.64
CA PHE A 78 -2.60 4.24 6.80
C PHE A 78 -3.95 3.88 7.39
N ARG A 79 -4.92 4.78 7.27
CA ARG A 79 -6.34 4.42 7.33
C ARG A 79 -6.98 4.63 5.99
N LEU A 80 -7.85 3.73 5.59
CA LEU A 80 -8.59 3.85 4.34
C LEU A 80 -9.65 4.94 4.44
N LYS A 81 -9.61 5.89 3.53
CA LYS A 81 -10.60 6.97 3.46
C LYS A 81 -11.94 6.40 3.00
N GLY A 82 -13.00 6.67 3.76
CA GLY A 82 -14.33 6.10 3.52
C GLY A 82 -14.64 4.84 4.33
N SER A 83 -13.67 4.32 5.10
CA SER A 83 -13.93 3.28 6.09
C SER A 83 -13.45 3.71 7.47
N THR A 84 -14.38 4.03 8.37
CA THR A 84 -14.06 4.40 9.75
C THR A 84 -13.82 3.19 10.65
N GLY A 85 -14.16 1.97 10.20
CA GLY A 85 -14.16 0.76 11.02
C GLY A 85 -13.10 -0.30 10.70
N LEU A 86 -12.30 -0.14 9.64
CA LEU A 86 -11.33 -1.17 9.23
C LEU A 86 -9.98 -1.09 9.96
N GLY A 87 -9.79 -0.10 10.83
CA GLY A 87 -8.55 0.08 11.59
C GLY A 87 -7.39 0.64 10.77
N ARG A 88 -6.17 0.46 11.29
CA ARG A 88 -4.93 0.94 10.70
C ARG A 88 -4.23 -0.17 9.92
N PHE A 89 -3.71 0.16 8.75
CA PHE A 89 -2.86 -0.70 7.94
C PHE A 89 -1.44 -0.18 7.90
N ASP A 90 -0.45 -1.05 7.79
CA ASP A 90 0.94 -0.66 7.54
C ASP A 90 1.36 -1.00 6.10
N PHE A 91 2.44 -0.38 5.62
CA PHE A 91 3.05 -0.75 4.34
C PHE A 91 4.18 -1.74 4.58
N CYS A 92 4.17 -2.87 3.86
CA CYS A 92 5.27 -3.82 3.88
C CYS A 92 6.46 -3.25 3.08
N PRO A 93 7.58 -2.89 3.74
CA PRO A 93 8.62 -2.05 3.15
C PRO A 93 9.65 -2.82 2.32
N TRP A 94 9.27 -3.93 1.69
CA TRP A 94 10.21 -4.73 0.92
C TRP A 94 9.69 -4.92 -0.52
N PRO A 95 10.50 -4.63 -1.55
CA PRO A 95 11.88 -4.10 -1.51
C PRO A 95 11.98 -2.57 -1.28
N TRP A 96 10.87 -1.84 -1.13
CA TRP A 96 10.87 -0.37 -1.01
C TRP A 96 10.80 0.12 0.41
N THR A 97 11.68 1.05 0.77
CA THR A 97 11.60 1.74 2.05
C THR A 97 10.47 2.77 2.06
N VAL A 98 9.95 3.06 3.26
CA VAL A 98 8.96 4.14 3.47
C VAL A 98 9.43 5.49 2.90
N PRO A 99 10.68 5.95 3.13
CA PRO A 99 11.20 7.14 2.48
C PRO A 99 11.13 7.09 0.95
N GLU A 100 11.38 5.95 0.30
CA GLU A 100 11.34 5.85 -1.16
C GLU A 100 9.92 6.03 -1.71
N ILE A 101 8.93 5.37 -1.11
CA ILE A 101 7.53 5.50 -1.57
C ILE A 101 6.97 6.91 -1.32
N THR A 102 7.52 7.62 -0.31
CA THR A 102 7.08 8.97 0.05
C THR A 102 7.80 10.06 -0.77
N ARG A 103 9.09 9.86 -1.10
CA ARG A 103 9.91 10.84 -1.82
C ARG A 103 9.48 11.04 -3.27
N LEU A 104 8.96 10.00 -3.91
CA LEU A 104 8.53 10.08 -5.31
C LEU A 104 7.18 10.82 -5.49
N GLY A 105 6.48 11.15 -4.40
CA GLY A 105 5.21 11.88 -4.39
C GLY A 105 5.30 13.33 -3.88
N SER A 106 6.50 13.91 -3.77
CA SER A 106 6.70 15.26 -3.21
C SER A 106 7.69 16.09 -4.02
N TYR A 107 7.19 16.82 -5.02
CA TYR A 107 7.82 18.04 -5.51
C TYR A 107 6.83 19.21 -5.29
N ASP A 108 6.52 19.52 -4.03
CA ASP A 108 6.65 20.88 -3.48
C ASP A 108 6.32 20.94 -1.97
N GLY A 109 7.21 21.55 -1.19
CA GLY A 109 6.85 22.23 0.07
C GLY A 109 6.32 21.44 1.27
N ALA A 110 7.23 20.83 2.03
CA ALA A 110 7.30 20.69 3.50
C ALA A 110 6.04 20.71 4.42
N ALA A 111 6.14 19.89 5.47
CA ALA A 111 5.57 20.01 6.82
C ALA A 111 4.19 19.40 7.10
N GLY A 112 4.20 18.42 8.03
CA GLY A 112 3.05 18.06 8.85
C GLY A 112 2.36 16.74 8.49
N VAL A 113 2.97 15.59 8.79
CA VAL A 113 2.21 14.34 8.92
C VAL A 113 1.50 14.37 10.27
N GLY A 114 0.38 15.08 10.32
CA GLY A 114 -0.47 15.21 11.49
C GLY A 114 -1.92 15.23 11.06
N GLY A 115 -2.60 14.09 11.22
CA GLY A 115 -4.03 13.92 11.53
C GLY A 115 -5.11 14.67 10.73
N ARG A 116 -4.80 15.39 9.66
CA ARG A 116 -5.80 16.00 8.77
C ARG A 116 -5.90 15.17 7.50
N ASP A 117 -7.13 14.99 7.03
CA ASP A 117 -7.47 14.37 5.75
C ASP A 117 -6.63 15.01 4.63
N THR A 118 -5.55 14.34 4.26
CA THR A 118 -4.65 14.82 3.21
C THR A 118 -5.18 14.45 1.84
N GLY A 119 -6.21 13.62 1.67
CA GLY A 119 -6.53 13.10 0.32
C GLY A 119 -5.35 12.37 -0.34
N ALA A 120 -4.42 11.84 0.47
CA ALA A 120 -3.29 11.09 -0.02
C ALA A 120 -3.74 9.79 -0.71
N GLN A 121 -2.95 9.34 -1.67
CA GLN A 121 -3.24 8.15 -2.46
C GLN A 121 -2.02 7.23 -2.51
N LEU A 122 -2.25 5.96 -2.19
CA LEU A 122 -1.33 4.87 -2.50
C LEU A 122 -1.62 4.37 -3.91
N ILE A 123 -0.60 4.41 -4.78
CA ILE A 123 -0.69 3.89 -6.15
C ILE A 123 0.50 3.00 -6.46
N ILE A 124 0.36 2.15 -7.48
CA ILE A 124 1.49 1.45 -8.10
C ILE A 124 1.64 2.01 -9.52
N LYS A 125 2.78 2.64 -9.79
CA LYS A 125 3.06 3.28 -11.07
C LYS A 125 4.06 2.47 -11.88
N ARG A 126 3.76 2.26 -13.16
CA ARG A 126 4.74 1.77 -14.13
C ARG A 126 5.71 2.90 -14.49
N VAL A 127 6.98 2.69 -14.24
CA VAL A 127 8.08 3.60 -14.57
C VAL A 127 8.97 2.92 -15.61
N GLU A 128 9.13 3.58 -16.76
CA GLU A 128 10.01 3.10 -17.81
C GLU A 128 11.40 3.72 -17.65
N ILE A 129 12.42 2.88 -17.63
CA ILE A 129 13.81 3.34 -17.58
C ILE A 129 14.38 3.31 -18.99
N GLN A 130 14.64 4.51 -19.52
CA GLN A 130 15.41 4.68 -20.74
C GLN A 130 16.90 4.62 -20.43
N THR A 131 17.58 3.69 -21.08
CA THR A 131 19.04 3.67 -21.18
C THR A 131 19.48 4.47 -22.39
N HIS A 132 20.77 4.76 -22.47
CA HIS A 132 21.39 5.46 -23.61
C HIS A 132 21.20 4.73 -24.96
N THR A 133 20.74 3.48 -24.98
CA THR A 133 20.40 2.70 -26.18
C THR A 133 18.90 2.50 -26.42
N GLY A 134 18.03 3.04 -25.55
CA GLY A 134 16.56 2.87 -25.61
C GLY A 134 15.93 2.40 -24.29
N VAL A 135 14.61 2.18 -24.27
CA VAL A 135 13.88 1.65 -23.10
C VAL A 135 14.28 0.19 -22.87
N TYR A 136 14.78 -0.16 -21.67
CA TYR A 136 15.22 -1.54 -21.37
C TYR A 136 14.38 -2.24 -20.30
N ALA A 137 13.66 -1.49 -19.45
CA ALA A 137 12.86 -2.07 -18.38
C ALA A 137 11.68 -1.17 -17.97
N ALA A 138 10.56 -1.82 -17.65
CA ALA A 138 9.45 -1.18 -16.95
C ALA A 138 9.36 -1.74 -15.53
N HIS A 139 9.41 -0.85 -14.55
CA HIS A 139 9.31 -1.18 -13.12
C HIS A 139 7.95 -0.76 -12.58
N LEU A 140 7.35 -1.57 -11.72
CA LEU A 140 6.17 -1.18 -10.95
C LEU A 140 6.66 -0.64 -9.61
N VAL A 141 6.35 0.62 -9.30
CA VAL A 141 6.86 1.34 -8.13
C VAL A 141 5.68 1.80 -7.28
N PRO A 142 5.58 1.41 -5.99
CA PRO A 142 4.60 1.96 -5.08
C PRO A 142 4.93 3.41 -4.75
N LEU A 143 3.91 4.26 -4.78
CA LEU A 143 4.02 5.69 -4.50
C LEU A 143 2.95 6.11 -3.50
N LEU A 144 3.33 6.97 -2.57
CA LEU A 144 2.42 7.73 -1.72
C LEU A 144 2.33 9.16 -2.27
N LEU A 145 1.25 9.44 -2.98
CA LEU A 145 0.95 10.79 -3.47
C LEU A 145 0.31 11.61 -2.36
N LEU A 146 0.90 12.77 -2.06
CA LEU A 146 0.33 13.76 -1.16
C LEU A 146 -0.46 14.80 -1.97
N PRO A 147 -1.50 15.42 -1.40
CA PRO A 147 -2.25 16.47 -2.09
C PRO A 147 -1.34 17.66 -2.41
N ALA A 148 -1.61 18.34 -3.52
CA ALA A 148 -1.10 19.69 -3.71
C ALA A 148 -1.76 20.63 -2.67
N LYS A 149 -0.97 21.53 -2.08
CA LYS A 149 -1.46 22.55 -1.15
C LYS A 149 -2.32 23.60 -1.85
#